data_AF-A0A2R7R0V5-F1
#
_entry.id   AF-A0A2R7R0V5-F1
#
_cell.length_a   1.000
_cell.length_b   1.000
_cell.length_c   1.000
_cell.angle_alpha   90.00
_cell.angle_beta   90.00
_cell.angle_gamma   90.00
#
_symmetry.space_group_name_H-M   'P 1'
#
loop_
_entity.id
_entity.type
_entity.pdbx_description
1 polymer ?
#
loop_
_entity_poly.entity_id
_entity_poly.type
_entity_poly.pdbx_seq_one_letter_code
_entity_poly.pdbx_strand_id
1 'polypeptide(L)'
;MMAGSPADTAGALTGGVRRLMEDHWRPDHGYSVPNPGTYPHLWLWDSCFHAIIWAALGDPRAAQELDAVLAGQLDNGMVPHMRYGGAGPDTWLGPLTRTSSLTQPPMFGHAARVLSDAGIPLSEGTLAKAKAGLD
;
A
#
# COMPACT_ATOMS: atom_id res chain seq x y z
N MET A 1 39.40 -0.49 -8.40
CA MET A 1 38.20 -0.75 -7.58
C MET A 1 37.61 -2.07 -8.05
N MET A 2 37.56 -3.09 -7.18
CA MET A 2 36.89 -4.35 -7.51
C MET A 2 35.39 -4.11 -7.36
N ALA A 3 34.60 -4.31 -8.42
CA ALA A 3 33.14 -4.31 -8.31
C ALA A 3 32.73 -5.43 -7.33
N GLY A 4 31.86 -5.13 -6.36
CA GLY A 4 31.38 -6.11 -5.39
C GLY A 4 30.65 -7.29 -6.04
N SER A 5 30.51 -8.42 -5.33
CA SER A 5 29.82 -9.60 -5.85
C SER A 5 28.35 -9.27 -6.18
N PRO A 6 27.72 -9.92 -7.17
CA PRO A 6 26.28 -9.79 -7.44
C PRO A 6 25.42 -10.06 -6.20
N ALA A 7 25.83 -11.00 -5.34
CA ALA A 7 25.15 -11.30 -4.08
C ALA A 7 25.25 -10.15 -3.07
N ASP A 8 26.43 -9.51 -2.97
CA ASP A 8 26.64 -8.33 -2.12
C ASP A 8 25.79 -7.15 -2.61
N THR A 9 25.66 -7.02 -3.94
CA THR A 9 24.84 -5.99 -4.58
C THR A 9 23.35 -6.21 -4.32
N ALA A 10 22.86 -7.45 -4.43
CA ALA A 10 21.47 -7.81 -4.14
C ALA A 10 21.12 -7.62 -2.66
N GLY A 11 22.03 -7.99 -1.75
CA GLY A 11 21.88 -7.76 -0.31
C GLY A 11 21.85 -6.27 0.03
N ALA A 12 22.76 -5.47 -0.55
CA ALA A 12 22.79 -4.03 -0.38
C ALA A 12 21.51 -3.36 -0.91
N LEU A 13 21.01 -3.79 -2.07
CA LEU A 13 19.74 -3.30 -2.63
C LEU A 13 18.56 -3.64 -1.70
N THR A 14 18.47 -4.89 -1.23
CA THR A 14 17.43 -5.33 -0.29
C THR A 14 17.44 -4.50 0.99
N GLY A 15 18.62 -4.25 1.55
CA GLY A 15 18.77 -3.39 2.72
C GLY A 15 18.39 -1.93 2.44
N GLY A 16 18.67 -1.42 1.24
CA GLY A 16 18.26 -0.08 0.80
C GLY A 16 16.74 0.06 0.67
N VAL A 17 16.09 -0.91 0.02
CA VAL A 17 14.63 -0.94 -0.13
C VAL A 17 13.94 -1.04 1.23
N ARG A 18 14.44 -1.88 2.15
CA ARG A 18 13.88 -1.94 3.51
C ARG A 18 13.94 -0.58 4.19
N ARG A 19 15.10 0.09 4.21
CA ARG A 19 15.22 1.43 4.83
C ARG A 19 14.26 2.44 4.20
N LEU A 20 14.18 2.45 2.86
CA LEU A 20 13.22 3.30 2.15
C LEU A 20 11.79 3.06 2.64
N MET A 21 11.37 1.79 2.70
CA MET A 21 10.01 1.44 3.14
C MET A 21 9.76 1.80 4.62
N GLU A 22 10.75 1.65 5.50
CA GLU A 22 10.66 2.12 6.89
C GLU A 22 10.49 3.64 6.97
N ASP A 23 11.24 4.41 6.18
CA ASP A 23 11.14 5.88 6.16
C ASP A 23 9.76 6.37 5.67
N HIS A 24 9.09 5.54 4.87
CA HIS A 24 7.76 5.82 4.31
C HIS A 24 6.63 5.28 5.18
N TRP A 25 6.92 4.39 6.13
CA TRP A 25 5.91 3.80 7.03
C TRP A 25 5.39 4.83 8.04
N ARG A 26 4.07 4.86 8.22
CA ARG A 26 3.39 5.68 9.23
C ARG A 26 2.83 4.77 10.32
N PRO A 27 3.55 4.55 11.44
CA PRO A 27 3.14 3.62 12.48
C PRO A 27 1.79 4.01 13.11
N ASP A 28 1.52 5.30 13.25
CA ASP A 28 0.25 5.81 13.81
C ASP A 28 -0.96 5.56 12.92
N HIS A 29 -0.73 5.23 11.64
CA HIS A 29 -1.79 5.00 10.66
C HIS A 29 -1.81 3.59 10.08
N GLY A 30 -0.71 2.83 10.22
CA GLY A 30 -0.59 1.46 9.75
C GLY A 30 -0.49 1.31 8.23
N TYR A 31 0.16 2.25 7.55
CA TYR A 31 0.45 2.19 6.11
C TYR A 31 1.66 3.05 5.73
N SER A 32 2.23 2.81 4.56
CA SER A 32 3.28 3.58 3.91
C SER A 32 2.67 4.70 3.06
N VAL A 33 3.29 5.87 3.10
CA VAL A 33 2.97 7.00 2.22
C VAL A 33 3.93 7.03 1.02
N PRO A 34 3.55 7.45 -0.19
CA PRO A 34 4.45 7.47 -1.34
C PRO A 34 5.64 8.44 -1.18
N ASN A 35 5.41 9.54 -0.45
CA ASN A 35 6.46 10.47 -0.08
C ASN A 35 6.05 11.20 1.22
N PRO A 36 6.86 11.14 2.29
CA PRO A 36 6.59 11.80 3.56
C PRO A 36 6.26 13.30 3.51
N GLY A 37 6.82 14.04 2.55
CA GLY A 37 6.65 15.48 2.42
C GLY A 37 5.62 15.89 1.35
N THR A 38 5.67 15.28 0.17
CA THR A 38 4.82 15.67 -0.97
C THR A 38 3.50 14.91 -1.02
N TYR A 39 3.47 13.65 -0.57
CA TYR A 39 2.29 12.79 -0.65
C TYR A 39 2.00 12.17 0.72
N PRO A 40 1.59 12.96 1.74
CA PRO A 40 1.49 12.52 3.13
C PRO A 40 0.20 11.73 3.43
N HIS A 41 -0.35 11.03 2.45
CA HIS A 41 -1.61 10.31 2.51
C HIS A 41 -1.44 8.87 2.03
N LEU A 42 -2.39 8.00 2.38
CA LEU A 42 -2.46 6.69 1.72
C LEU A 42 -2.93 6.91 0.29
N TRP A 43 -2.30 6.24 -0.67
CA TRP A 43 -2.70 6.22 -2.07
C TRP A 43 -2.97 4.79 -2.54
N LEU A 44 -4.05 4.58 -3.30
CA LEU A 44 -4.60 3.26 -3.63
C LEU A 44 -3.56 2.34 -4.26
N TRP A 45 -3.09 2.68 -5.46
CA TRP A 45 -2.19 1.80 -6.19
C TRP A 45 -0.78 1.78 -5.60
N ASP A 46 -0.31 2.89 -4.98
CA ASP A 46 0.97 2.96 -4.29
C ASP A 46 1.00 1.97 -3.11
N SER A 47 -0.04 1.95 -2.27
CA SER A 47 -0.15 0.97 -1.17
C SER A 47 -0.23 -0.47 -1.68
N CYS A 48 -0.81 -0.71 -2.86
CA CYS A 48 -0.77 -2.04 -3.47
C CYS A 48 0.67 -2.46 -3.81
N PHE A 49 1.49 -1.54 -4.33
CA PHE A 49 2.90 -1.80 -4.58
C PHE A 49 3.73 -1.87 -3.28
N HIS A 50 3.43 -1.05 -2.27
CA HIS A 50 4.04 -1.15 -0.95
C HIS A 50 3.79 -2.54 -0.32
N ALA A 51 2.56 -3.07 -0.43
CA ALA A 51 2.23 -4.42 0.02
C ALA A 51 3.12 -5.47 -0.65
N ILE A 52 3.29 -5.37 -1.98
CA ILE A 52 4.14 -6.28 -2.76
C ILE A 52 5.61 -6.16 -2.35
N ILE A 53 6.11 -4.95 -2.10
CA ILE A 53 7.48 -4.73 -1.63
C ILE A 53 7.68 -5.35 -0.24
N TRP A 54 6.76 -5.12 0.71
CA TRP A 54 6.81 -5.74 2.02
C TRP A 54 6.77 -7.27 1.95
N ALA A 55 5.98 -7.83 1.03
CA ALA A 55 5.93 -9.26 0.79
C ALA A 55 7.28 -9.81 0.30
N ALA A 56 7.91 -9.11 -0.65
CA ALA A 56 9.25 -9.46 -1.15
C ALA A 56 10.33 -9.34 -0.05
N LEU A 57 10.12 -8.47 0.94
CA LEU A 57 10.97 -8.32 2.12
C LEU A 57 10.65 -9.34 3.24
N GLY A 58 9.65 -10.21 3.06
CA GLY A 58 9.23 -11.18 4.07
C GLY A 58 8.62 -10.53 5.33
N ASP A 59 7.95 -9.39 5.17
CA ASP A 59 7.46 -8.57 6.27
C ASP A 59 5.93 -8.66 6.41
N PRO A 60 5.37 -8.88 7.62
CA PRO A 60 3.92 -9.01 7.82
C PRO A 60 3.13 -7.73 7.51
N ARG A 61 3.79 -6.56 7.42
CA ARG A 61 3.15 -5.31 6.97
C ARG A 61 2.57 -5.39 5.57
N ALA A 62 2.96 -6.37 4.76
CA ALA A 62 2.34 -6.61 3.46
C ALA A 62 0.81 -6.74 3.55
N ALA A 63 0.31 -7.59 4.47
CA ALA A 63 -1.12 -7.75 4.68
C ALA A 63 -1.74 -6.47 5.26
N GLN A 64 -1.03 -5.80 6.17
CA GLN A 64 -1.49 -4.57 6.80
C GLN A 64 -1.69 -3.43 5.79
N GLU A 65 -0.82 -3.28 4.78
CA GLU A 65 -1.01 -2.33 3.68
C GLU A 65 -2.31 -2.59 2.91
N LEU A 66 -2.55 -3.86 2.57
CA LEU A 66 -3.73 -4.23 1.78
C LEU A 66 -5.03 -4.04 2.59
N ASP A 67 -4.99 -4.33 3.89
CA ASP A 67 -6.09 -4.04 4.82
C ASP A 67 -6.30 -2.54 4.94
N ALA A 68 -5.21 -1.77 5.05
CA ALA A 68 -5.27 -0.32 5.11
C ALA A 68 -5.91 0.25 3.85
N VAL A 69 -5.53 -0.16 2.64
CA VAL A 69 -6.13 0.43 1.44
C VAL A 69 -7.63 0.09 1.33
N LEU A 70 -8.03 -1.15 1.61
CA LEU A 70 -9.43 -1.60 1.50
C LEU A 70 -10.31 -1.11 2.67
N ALA A 71 -9.73 -0.68 3.79
CA ALA A 71 -10.48 -0.02 4.84
C ALA A 71 -11.07 1.35 4.43
N GLY A 72 -10.62 1.92 3.30
CA GLY A 72 -11.22 3.12 2.70
C GLY A 72 -12.36 2.86 1.72
N GLN A 73 -12.71 1.60 1.45
CA GLN A 73 -13.78 1.25 0.52
C GLN A 73 -15.13 1.84 0.95
N LEU A 74 -15.86 2.39 -0.01
CA LEU A 74 -17.21 2.94 0.18
C LEU A 74 -18.28 1.85 0.10
N ASP A 75 -19.49 2.15 0.60
CA ASP A 75 -20.63 1.21 0.61
C ASP A 75 -21.04 0.71 -0.78
N ASN A 76 -20.74 1.48 -1.84
CA ASN A 76 -21.00 1.10 -3.23
C ASN A 76 -19.86 0.29 -3.87
N GLY A 77 -18.87 -0.15 -3.11
CA GLY A 77 -17.73 -0.93 -3.59
C GLY A 77 -16.53 -0.09 -4.05
N MET A 78 -16.71 1.19 -4.36
CA MET A 78 -15.62 2.04 -4.84
C MET A 78 -14.50 2.14 -3.81
N VAL A 79 -13.26 1.87 -4.23
CA VAL A 79 -12.07 2.14 -3.43
C VAL A 79 -11.48 3.49 -3.86
N PRO A 80 -11.52 4.52 -3.01
CA PRO A 80 -10.96 5.83 -3.35
C PRO A 80 -9.45 5.77 -3.60
N HIS A 81 -8.95 6.62 -4.48
CA HIS A 81 -7.52 6.71 -4.77
C HIS A 81 -6.69 7.21 -3.60
N MET A 82 -7.31 7.87 -2.62
CA MET A 82 -6.62 8.41 -1.45
C MET A 82 -7.43 8.22 -0.17
N ARG A 83 -6.73 7.98 0.94
CA ARG A 83 -7.26 8.15 2.29
C ARG A 83 -6.39 9.13 3.08
N TYR A 84 -7.04 10.12 3.68
CA TYR A 84 -6.38 11.23 4.36
C TYR A 84 -5.76 10.78 5.69
N GLY A 85 -4.48 11.13 5.89
CA GLY A 85 -3.69 10.83 7.09
C GLY A 85 -3.87 11.83 8.24
N GLY A 86 -5.09 12.34 8.44
CA GLY A 86 -5.41 13.29 9.52
C GLY A 86 -5.36 14.77 9.14
N ALA A 87 -4.65 15.16 8.07
CA ALA A 87 -4.91 16.43 7.40
C ALA A 87 -6.14 16.24 6.50
N GLY A 88 -7.19 17.06 6.70
CA GLY A 88 -8.38 17.04 5.85
C GLY A 88 -8.04 17.34 4.37
N PRO A 89 -9.03 17.27 3.46
CA PRO A 89 -8.79 17.47 2.03
C PRO A 89 -8.04 18.77 1.78
N ASP A 90 -6.81 18.68 1.25
CA ASP A 90 -5.97 19.81 0.84
C ASP A 90 -6.31 20.30 -0.58
N THR A 91 -7.17 19.56 -1.29
CA THR A 91 -7.42 19.68 -2.72
C THR A 91 -8.89 19.37 -3.09
N TRP A 92 -9.30 19.83 -4.28
CA TRP A 92 -10.64 19.73 -4.90
C TRP A 92 -11.13 18.30 -5.24
N LEU A 93 -10.63 17.26 -4.57
CA LEU A 93 -10.82 15.84 -4.91
C LEU A 93 -12.16 15.25 -4.42
N GLY A 94 -13.15 16.11 -4.16
CA GLY A 94 -14.55 15.77 -3.89
C GLY A 94 -14.98 15.91 -2.43
N PRO A 95 -16.28 15.73 -2.12
CA PRO A 95 -16.88 16.19 -0.86
C PRO A 95 -16.58 15.31 0.37
N LEU A 96 -15.91 14.17 0.19
CA LEU A 96 -15.66 13.22 1.27
C LEU A 96 -14.55 13.73 2.21
N THR A 97 -14.77 13.57 3.51
CA THR A 97 -13.89 14.17 4.54
C THR A 97 -12.72 13.27 4.95
N ARG A 98 -12.77 11.99 4.62
CA ARG A 98 -11.75 10.98 5.01
C ARG A 98 -10.99 10.38 3.83
N THR A 99 -11.55 10.47 2.64
CA THR A 99 -11.00 9.91 1.40
C THR A 99 -11.30 10.87 0.26
N SER A 100 -10.63 10.70 -0.86
CA SER A 100 -11.05 11.35 -2.10
C SER A 100 -12.35 10.74 -2.65
N SER A 101 -12.90 11.35 -3.71
CA SER A 101 -14.11 10.88 -4.41
C SER A 101 -13.82 10.34 -5.83
N LEU A 102 -12.55 10.07 -6.12
CA LEU A 102 -12.09 9.47 -7.38
C LEU A 102 -11.38 8.15 -7.07
N THR A 103 -11.43 7.19 -7.98
CA THR A 103 -10.69 5.92 -7.89
C THR A 103 -9.35 5.98 -8.65
N GLN A 104 -8.58 4.90 -8.58
CA GLN A 104 -7.34 4.66 -9.32
C GLN A 104 -7.35 3.21 -9.85
N PRO A 105 -6.39 2.82 -10.72
CA PRO A 105 -6.30 1.44 -11.21
C PRO A 105 -6.37 0.41 -10.06
N PRO A 106 -7.25 -0.60 -10.14
CA PRO A 106 -7.56 -1.47 -9.01
C PRO A 106 -6.51 -2.57 -8.82
N MET A 107 -5.30 -2.17 -8.43
CA MET A 107 -4.17 -3.09 -8.25
C MET A 107 -4.28 -4.00 -7.02
N PHE A 108 -5.28 -3.78 -6.15
CA PHE A 108 -5.48 -4.58 -4.93
C PHE A 108 -5.80 -6.05 -5.22
N GLY A 109 -6.46 -6.37 -6.34
CA GLY A 109 -6.66 -7.77 -6.76
C GLY A 109 -5.34 -8.46 -7.15
N HIS A 110 -4.46 -7.73 -7.84
CA HIS A 110 -3.12 -8.22 -8.18
C HIS A 110 -2.23 -8.37 -6.93
N ALA A 111 -2.24 -7.36 -6.04
CA ALA A 111 -1.51 -7.42 -4.79
C ALA A 111 -1.99 -8.60 -3.92
N ALA A 112 -3.30 -8.80 -3.79
CA ALA A 112 -3.87 -9.94 -3.06
C ALA A 112 -3.35 -11.28 -3.59
N ARG A 113 -3.30 -11.45 -4.91
CA ARG A 113 -2.72 -12.64 -5.55
C ARG A 113 -1.24 -12.80 -5.21
N VAL A 114 -0.43 -11.74 -5.37
CA VAL A 114 1.02 -11.79 -5.08
C VAL A 114 1.28 -12.15 -3.61
N LEU A 115 0.54 -11.57 -2.67
CA LEU A 115 0.67 -11.88 -1.24
C LEU A 115 0.28 -13.33 -0.95
N SER A 116 -0.81 -13.81 -1.55
CA SER A 116 -1.26 -15.20 -1.41
C SER A 116 -0.23 -16.19 -1.97
N ASP A 117 0.32 -15.91 -3.16
CA ASP A 117 1.38 -16.71 -3.80
C ASP A 117 2.66 -16.74 -2.94
N ALA A 118 2.93 -15.67 -2.20
CA ALA A 118 4.04 -15.58 -1.24
C ALA A 118 3.74 -16.24 0.12
N GLY A 119 2.57 -16.84 0.32
CA GLY A 119 2.16 -17.49 1.56
C GLY A 119 1.78 -16.51 2.68
N ILE A 120 1.52 -15.23 2.35
CA ILE A 120 1.09 -14.23 3.32
C ILE A 120 -0.43 -14.35 3.50
N PRO A 121 -0.92 -14.64 4.71
CA PRO A 121 -2.34 -14.84 4.94
C PRO A 121 -3.09 -13.51 4.81
N LEU A 122 -4.17 -13.53 4.04
CA LEU A 122 -5.13 -12.44 3.92
C LEU A 122 -6.44 -12.83 4.59
N SER A 123 -7.09 -11.89 5.27
CA SER A 123 -8.37 -12.17 5.92
C SER A 123 -9.47 -12.37 4.88
N GLU A 124 -10.50 -13.14 5.23
CA GLU A 124 -11.70 -13.27 4.40
C GLU A 124 -12.34 -11.90 4.12
N GLY A 125 -12.32 -10.99 5.10
CA GLY A 125 -12.82 -9.64 4.95
C GLY A 125 -12.02 -8.83 3.91
N THR A 126 -10.70 -8.96 3.91
CA THR A 126 -9.80 -8.32 2.94
C THR A 126 -10.12 -8.82 1.53
N LEU A 127 -10.24 -10.13 1.35
CA LEU A 127 -10.55 -10.74 0.05
C LEU A 127 -11.95 -10.36 -0.43
N ALA A 128 -12.95 -10.33 0.47
CA ALA A 128 -14.31 -9.92 0.14
C ALA A 128 -14.36 -8.46 -0.34
N LYS A 129 -13.67 -7.54 0.34
CA LYS A 129 -13.55 -6.14 -0.06
C LYS A 129 -12.83 -5.97 -1.40
N ALA A 130 -11.72 -6.70 -1.60
CA ALA A 130 -10.98 -6.70 -2.85
C ALA A 130 -11.86 -7.16 -4.02
N LYS A 131 -12.70 -8.18 -3.82
CA LYS A 131 -13.67 -8.62 -4.84
C LYS A 131 -14.72 -7.54 -5.11
N ALA A 132 -15.36 -7.02 -4.06
CA ALA A 132 -16.41 -6.01 -4.19
C ALA A 132 -15.93 -4.70 -4.84
N GLY A 133 -14.62 -4.41 -4.79
CA GLY A 133 -14.04 -3.24 -5.47
C GLY A 133 -13.80 -3.41 -6.97
N LEU A 134 -14.04 -4.61 -7.53
CA LEU A 134 -13.90 -4.93 -8.95
C LEU A 134 -15.23 -5.15 -9.67
N ASP A 135 -16.33 -5.28 -8.92
CA ASP A 135 -17.69 -5.46 -9.43
C ASP A 135 -18.32 -4.10 -9.83
#